data_AF-A0A2N3G5F8-F1
#
_entry.id   AF-A0A2N3G5F8-F1
#
_cell.length_a   1.000
_cell.length_b   1.000
_cell.length_c   1.000
_cell.angle_alpha   90.00
_cell.angle_beta   90.00
_cell.angle_gamma   90.00
#
_symmetry.space_group_name_H-M   'P 1'
#
loop_
_entity.id
_entity.type
_entity.pdbx_description
1 polymer ?
#
loop_
_entity_poly.entity_id
_entity_poly.type
_entity_poly.pdbx_seq_one_letter_code
_entity_poly.pdbx_strand_id
1 'polypeptide(L)' 'MRLIKKIDNLGRVVVPKGYRMMLGLQPGDPLDIEFDDGRLTISPHRDGCAFCGASEAVHHFLDKKICPDCLRRIKNLP' A
#
# COMPACT_ATOMS: atom_id res chain seq x y z
N MET A 1 12.25 -3.78 16.04
CA MET A 1 11.53 -3.39 17.29
C MET A 1 10.23 -4.16 17.35
N ARG A 2 9.91 -4.82 18.47
CA ARG A 2 8.68 -5.60 18.65
C ARG A 2 7.70 -4.80 19.51
N LEU A 3 6.46 -4.64 19.06
CA LEU A 3 5.40 -3.98 19.80
C LEU A 3 4.25 -4.97 20.03
N ILE A 4 3.71 -5.00 21.25
CA ILE A 4 2.54 -5.79 21.60
C ILE A 4 1.34 -4.86 21.74
N LYS A 5 0.24 -5.17 21.06
CA LYS A 5 -1.04 -4.47 21.20
C LYS A 5 -2.13 -5.49 21.47
N LYS A 6 -3.06 -5.12 22.37
CA LYS A 6 -4.28 -5.88 22.61
C LYS A 6 -5.30 -5.52 21.52
N ILE A 7 -6.14 -6.50 21.20
CA ILE A 7 -7.35 -6.28 20.43
C ILE A 7 -8.35 -5.56 21.34
N ASP A 8 -9.04 -4.55 20.82
CA ASP A 8 -10.09 -3.85 21.56
C ASP A 8 -11.40 -4.65 21.62
N ASN A 9 -12.41 -4.13 22.33
CA ASN A 9 -13.69 -4.82 22.49
C ASN A 9 -14.48 -4.99 21.18
N LEU A 10 -14.06 -4.35 20.09
CA LEU A 10 -14.68 -4.44 18.77
C LEU A 10 -13.86 -5.31 17.81
N GLY A 11 -12.79 -5.96 18.28
CA GLY A 11 -11.98 -6.84 17.44
C GLY A 11 -10.89 -6.12 16.62
N ARG A 12 -10.57 -4.85 16.92
CA ARG A 12 -9.62 -4.04 16.14
C ARG A 12 -8.24 -3.98 16.79
N VAL A 13 -7.20 -3.74 15.98
CA VAL A 13 -5.83 -3.45 16.44
C VAL A 13 -5.46 -2.01 16.10
N VAL A 14 -4.82 -1.31 17.04
CA VAL A 14 -4.41 0.09 16.85
C VAL A 14 -2.96 0.17 16.36
N VAL A 15 -2.76 0.76 15.18
CA VAL A 15 -1.43 1.16 14.70
C VAL A 15 -1.02 2.48 15.36
N PRO A 16 0.06 2.54 16.16
CA PRO A 16 0.45 3.77 16.85
C PRO A 16 0.86 4.89 15.90
N LYS A 17 0.69 6.14 16.33
CA LYS A 17 0.96 7.36 15.54
C LYS A 17 2.33 7.34 14.84
N GLY A 18 3.40 6.96 15.55
CA GLY A 18 4.75 6.92 14.97
C GLY A 18 4.88 5.96 13.77
N TYR A 19 4.33 4.74 13.90
CA TYR A 19 4.33 3.76 12.81
C TYR A 19 3.47 4.21 11.64
N ARG A 20 2.32 4.86 11.89
CA ARG A 20 1.51 5.45 10.82
C ARG A 20 2.29 6.49 10.02
N MET A 21 2.99 7.40 10.70
CA MET A 21 3.81 8.41 10.02
C MET A 21 4.93 7.79 9.19
N MET A 22 5.62 6.77 9.72
CA MET A 22 6.67 6.05 8.98
C MET A 22 6.15 5.32 7.75
N LEU A 23 4.92 4.78 7.81
CA LEU A 23 4.27 4.08 6.71
C LEU A 23 3.47 5.01 5.78
N GLY A 24 3.41 6.32 6.07
CA GLY A 24 2.63 7.29 5.32
C GLY A 24 1.11 7.15 5.47
N LEU A 25 0.64 6.42 6.48
CA LEU A 25 -0.78 6.10 6.68
C LEU A 25 -1.56 7.24 7.35
N GLN A 26 -2.71 7.57 6.78
CA GLN A 26 -3.73 8.46 7.33
C GLN A 26 -4.98 7.69 7.79
N PRO A 27 -5.78 8.25 8.71
CA PRO A 27 -7.07 7.65 9.07
C PRO A 27 -7.96 7.50 7.83
N GLY A 28 -8.42 6.27 7.57
CA GLY A 28 -9.28 5.95 6.43
C GLY A 28 -8.55 5.38 5.21
N ASP A 29 -7.22 5.37 5.19
CA ASP A 29 -6.46 4.77 4.07
C ASP A 29 -6.76 3.27 3.95
N PRO A 30 -6.94 2.77 2.71
CA PRO A 30 -7.10 1.35 2.48
C PRO A 30 -5.80 0.60 2.82
N LEU A 31 -5.96 -0.59 3.39
CA LEU A 31 -4.87 -1.47 3.77
C LEU A 31 -5.09 -2.83 3.14
N ASP A 32 -4.01 -3.41 2.61
CA ASP A 32 -3.99 -4.82 2.26
C ASP A 32 -3.80 -5.65 3.53
N ILE A 33 -4.63 -6.69 3.66
CA ILE A 33 -4.57 -7.65 4.76
C ILE A 33 -4.38 -9.03 4.15
N GLU A 34 -3.25 -9.65 4.49
CA GLU A 34 -2.87 -10.97 3.99
C GLU A 34 -2.71 -11.92 5.17
N PHE A 35 -3.20 -13.16 5.01
CA PHE A 35 -3.07 -14.22 6.00
C PHE A 35 -2.30 -15.39 5.41
N ASP A 36 -1.15 -15.71 6.00
CA ASP A 36 -0.31 -16.83 5.59
C ASP A 36 0.49 -17.38 6.78
N ASP A 37 0.65 -18.70 6.84
CA ASP A 37 1.41 -19.41 7.90
C ASP A 37 1.06 -18.96 9.35
N GLY A 38 -0.23 -18.74 9.62
CA GLY A 38 -0.69 -18.26 10.93
C GLY A 38 -0.28 -16.83 11.28
N ARG A 39 0.24 -16.06 10.31
CA ARG A 39 0.63 -14.66 10.42
C ARG A 39 -0.35 -13.79 9.65
N LEU A 40 -0.69 -12.66 10.25
CA LEU A 40 -1.47 -11.60 9.61
C LEU A 40 -0.53 -10.44 9.27
N THR A 41 -0.41 -10.12 7.99
CA THR A 41 0.40 -9.01 7.47
C THR A 41 -0.53 -7.89 7.02
N ILE A 42 -0.21 -6.65 7.41
CA ILE A 42 -0.97 -5.44 7.04
C ILE A 42 -0.03 -4.47 6.34
N SER A 43 -0.40 -3.98 5.17
CA SER A 43 0.41 -3.01 4.42
C SER A 43 -0.46 -1.93 3.76
N PRO A 44 0.09 -0.75 3.40
CA PRO A 44 -0.65 0.27 2.67
C PRO A 44 -1.13 -0.27 1.33
N HIS A 45 -2.45 -0.20 1.06
CA HIS A 45 -2.99 -0.63 -0.21
C HIS A 45 -2.56 0.32 -1.33
N ARG A 46 -2.10 -0.23 -2.45
CA ARG A 46 -1.64 0.54 -3.61
C ARG A 46 -2.32 0.07 -4.88
N ASP A 47 -3.41 0.71 -5.21
CA ASP A 47 -4.05 0.55 -6.50
C ASP A 47 -3.35 1.41 -7.55
N GLY A 48 -2.91 0.76 -8.62
CA GLY A 48 -2.60 1.43 -9.88
C GLY A 48 -1.14 1.83 -10.13
N CYS A 49 -1.00 2.68 -11.15
CA CYS A 49 0.26 3.13 -11.70
C CYS A 49 1.14 3.82 -10.64
N ALA A 50 2.38 3.38 -10.50
CA ALA A 50 3.42 3.95 -9.65
C ALA A 50 3.73 5.43 -9.91
N PHE A 51 3.30 5.98 -11.05
CA PHE A 51 3.50 7.38 -11.40
C PHE A 51 2.24 8.24 -11.20
N CYS A 52 1.07 7.75 -11.62
CA CYS A 52 -0.16 8.55 -11.60
C CYS A 52 -1.32 7.95 -10.79
N GLY A 53 -1.15 6.76 -10.20
CA GLY A 53 -2.17 6.08 -9.38
C GLY A 53 -3.32 5.45 -10.17
N ALA A 54 -3.33 5.53 -11.51
CA ALA A 54 -4.42 4.98 -12.32
C ALA A 54 -4.51 3.44 -12.21
N SER A 55 -5.70 2.93 -11.91
CA SER A 55 -6.02 1.51 -11.72
C SER A 55 -6.26 0.73 -13.02
N GLU A 56 -6.35 1.41 -14.17
CA GLU A 56 -6.60 0.78 -15.46
C GLU A 56 -5.32 0.26 -16.16
N ALA A 57 -5.42 -0.97 -16.69
CA ALA A 57 -4.46 -1.63 -17.60
C ALA A 57 -2.97 -1.35 -17.29
N VAL A 58 -2.56 -1.59 -16.05
CA VAL A 58 -1.18 -1.33 -15.62
C VAL A 58 -0.20 -2.39 -16.14
N HIS A 59 0.82 -1.94 -16.87
CA HIS A 59 1.98 -2.73 -17.26
C HIS A 59 2.96 -2.81 -16.09
N HIS A 60 3.52 -3.99 -15.84
CA HIS A 60 4.55 -4.16 -14.83
C HIS A 60 5.92 -3.86 -15.45
N PHE A 61 6.66 -2.94 -14.86
CA PHE A 61 8.03 -2.62 -15.24
C PHE A 61 8.88 -2.50 -13.99
N LEU A 62 9.84 -3.41 -13.83
CA LEU A 62 10.51 -3.66 -12.54
C LEU A 62 9.43 -3.85 -11.45
N ASP A 63 9.64 -3.29 -10.26
CA ASP A 63 8.68 -3.39 -9.15
C ASP A 63 7.57 -2.33 -9.18
N LYS A 64 7.29 -1.76 -10.36
CA LYS A 64 6.34 -0.65 -10.54
C LYS A 64 5.27 -1.02 -11.55
N LYS A 65 4.01 -0.82 -11.16
CA LYS A 65 2.86 -0.81 -12.07
C LYS A 65 2.90 0.51 -12.86
N ILE A 66 2.70 0.52 -14.16
CA ILE A 66 2.71 1.73 -14.99
C ILE A 66 1.53 1.65 -15.95
N CYS A 67 0.60 2.61 -15.90
CA CYS A 67 -0.49 2.66 -16.87
C CYS A 67 0.02 3.01 -18.28
N PRO A 68 -0.73 2.71 -19.34
CA PRO A 68 -0.26 2.92 -20.72
C PRO A 68 0.06 4.39 -21.02
N ASP A 69 -0.64 5.34 -20.39
CA ASP A 69 -0.40 6.78 -20.56
C ASP A 69 0.93 7.24 -19.96
N CYS A 70 1.25 6.77 -18.74
CA CYS A 70 2.56 7.04 -18.14
C CYS A 70 3.68 6.42 -18.95
N LEU A 71 3.47 5.20 -19.47
CA LEU A 71 4.45 4.55 -20.34
C LEU A 71 4.69 5.35 -21.64
N ARG A 72 3.63 5.88 -22.29
CA ARG A 72 3.76 6.75 -23.47
C ARG A 72 4.53 8.02 -23.17
N ARG A 73 4.23 8.69 -22.05
CA ARG A 73 4.95 9.91 -21.64
C ARG A 73 6.42 9.63 -21.36
N ILE A 74 6.74 8.51 -20.68
CA ILE A 74 8.11 8.08 -20.41
C ILE A 74 8.89 7.86 -21.72
N LYS A 75 8.27 7.22 -22.73
CA LYS A 75 8.88 7.01 -24.04
C LYS A 75 9.20 8.30 -24.80
N ASN A 76 8.49 9.40 -24.49
CA ASN A 76 8.68 10.71 -25.11
C ASN A 76 9.48 11.68 -24.22
N LEU A 77 10.10 11.20 -23.13
CA LEU A 77 11.04 12.02 -22.37
C LEU A 77 12.30 12.29 -23.23
N PRO A 78 12.83 13.52 -23.22
CA PRO A 78 14.05 13.87 -23.93
C PRO A 78 15.29 13.19 -23.33
#